data_AF-A0A963PR36-F1
#
_entry.id   AF-A0A963PR36-F1
#
_cell.length_a   1.000
_cell.length_b   1.000
_cell.length_c   1.000
_cell.angle_alpha   90.00
_cell.angle_beta   90.00
_cell.angle_gamma   90.00
#
_symmetry.space_group_name_H-M   'P 1'
#
loop_
_entity.id
_entity.type
_entity.pdbx_description
1 polymer ?
#
loop_
_entity_poly.entity_id
_entity_poly.type
_entity_poly.pdbx_seq_one_letter_code
_entity_poly.pdbx_strand_id
1 'polypeptide(L)' 'MNCYALVPCAGVGQRAGAAGPKQYALVAGRPLVAHTLDALAAVPRLKATLVVLAPDDVA' A
#
# COMPACT_ATOMS: atom_id res chain seq x y z
N MET A 1 10.70 -18.12 -13.86
CA MET A 1 9.44 -18.09 -13.07
C MET A 1 9.13 -16.65 -12.75
N ASN A 2 7.92 -16.17 -13.04
CA ASN A 2 7.57 -14.75 -12.82
C ASN A 2 7.03 -14.56 -11.40
N CYS A 3 7.52 -13.54 -10.69
CA CYS A 3 7.06 -13.19 -9.35
C CYS A 3 6.48 -11.77 -9.38
N TYR A 4 5.33 -11.56 -8.76
CA TYR A 4 4.62 -10.28 -8.71
C TYR A 4 4.17 -10.00 -7.28
N ALA A 5 4.09 -8.73 -6.91
CA ALA A 5 3.49 -8.30 -5.65
C ALA A 5 2.10 -7.70 -5.91
N LEU A 6 1.15 -8.06 -5.05
CA LEU A 6 -0.18 -7.47 -5.00
C LEU A 6 -0.34 -6.83 -3.63
N VAL A 7 -0.67 -5.54 -3.59
CA VAL A 7 -0.85 -4.75 -2.36
C VAL A 7 -2.30 -4.32 -2.27
N PRO A 8 -3.13 -5.02 -1.47
CA PRO A 8 -4.52 -4.62 -1.24
C PRO A 8 -4.57 -3.38 -0.35
N CYS A 9 -4.98 -2.27 -0.96
CA CYS A 9 -5.14 -0.96 -0.33
C CYS A 9 -6.60 -0.47 -0.37
N ALA A 10 -7.57 -1.33 -0.68
CA ALA A 10 -9.00 -0.98 -0.72
C ALA A 10 -9.69 -0.93 0.66
N GLY A 11 -8.93 -1.11 1.75
CA GLY A 11 -9.50 -1.19 3.09
C GLY A 11 -9.70 0.18 3.72
N VAL A 12 -10.86 0.41 4.34
CA VAL A 12 -11.20 1.67 5.03
C VAL A 12 -10.47 1.88 6.37
N GLY A 13 -9.70 0.91 6.86
CA GLY A 13 -8.88 1.08 8.07
C GLY A 13 -9.61 1.02 9.41
N GLN A 14 -10.84 0.48 9.51
CA GLN A 14 -11.68 0.53 10.74
C GLN A 14 -10.98 0.11 12.04
N ARG A 15 -10.08 -0.87 11.98
CA ARG A 15 -9.37 -1.41 13.16
C ARG A 15 -7.99 -0.79 13.36
N ALA A 16 -7.53 0.05 12.45
CA ALA A 16 -6.18 0.61 12.47
C ALA A 16 -6.05 1.81 13.42
N GLY A 17 -7.16 2.36 13.92
CA GLY A 17 -7.15 3.54 14.79
C GLY A 17 -6.68 4.83 14.10
N ALA A 18 -6.48 4.80 12.78
CA ALA A 18 -6.17 5.98 11.98
C ALA A 18 -7.45 6.80 11.71
N ALA A 19 -7.29 8.10 11.46
CA ALA A 19 -8.39 9.01 11.15
C ALA A 19 -9.06 8.75 9.77
N GLY A 20 -8.55 7.79 9.01
CA GLY A 20 -9.03 7.42 7.67
C GLY A 20 -8.41 6.11 7.20
N PRO A 21 -8.45 5.82 5.89
CA PRO A 21 -7.86 4.60 5.34
C PRO A 21 -6.38 4.48 5.70
N LYS A 22 -6.02 3.32 6.28
CA LYS A 22 -4.71 3.14 6.91
C LYS A 22 -3.52 3.28 5.95
N GLN A 23 -3.73 3.02 4.66
CA GLN A 23 -2.69 3.11 3.63
C GLN A 23 -2.14 4.53 3.49
N TYR A 24 -2.93 5.55 3.85
CA TYR A 24 -2.55 6.97 3.78
C TYR A 24 -2.08 7.53 5.11
N ALA A 25 -2.24 6.79 6.21
CA ALA A 25 -1.76 7.22 7.52
C ALA A 25 -0.26 7.51 7.47
N LEU A 26 0.14 8.65 8.05
CA LEU A 26 1.55 9.05 8.07
C LEU A 26 2.31 8.26 9.13
N VAL A 27 3.40 7.62 8.71
CA VAL A 27 4.40 6.98 9.55
C VAL A 27 5.72 7.68 9.26
N ALA A 28 6.31 8.32 10.28
CA ALA A 28 7.51 9.13 10.13
C ALA A 28 7.41 10.16 8.97
N GLY A 29 6.26 10.83 8.86
CA GLY A 29 6.01 11.87 7.85
C GLY A 29 5.74 11.37 6.42
N ARG A 30 5.68 10.06 6.18
CA ARG A 30 5.38 9.47 4.86
C ARG A 30 4.15 8.55 4.95
N PRO A 31 3.31 8.47 3.90
CA PRO A 31 2.20 7.53 3.87
C PRO A 31 2.68 6.09 4.09
N LEU A 32 1.92 5.32 4.87
CA LEU A 32 2.21 3.91 5.18
C LEU A 32 2.44 3.07 3.91
N VAL A 33 1.63 3.31 2.87
CA VAL A 33 1.80 2.62 1.58
C VAL A 33 3.12 2.94 0.90
N ALA A 34 3.68 4.14 1.07
CA ALA A 34 4.95 4.52 0.47
C ALA A 34 6.11 3.66 1.02
N HIS A 35 6.13 3.42 2.33
CA HIS A 35 7.11 2.51 2.95
C HIS A 35 7.00 1.08 2.41
N THR A 36 5.77 0.62 2.16
CA THR A 36 5.51 -0.72 1.61
C THR A 36 6.00 -0.82 0.16
N LEU A 37 5.76 0.21 -0.65
CA LEU A 37 6.19 0.25 -2.04
C LEU A 37 7.71 0.34 -2.16
N ASP A 38 8.39 1.11 -1.32
CA ASP A 38 9.86 1.16 -1.28
C ASP A 38 10.44 -0.23 -0.97
N ALA A 39 9.90 -0.92 0.03
CA ALA A 39 10.36 -2.25 0.40
C ALA A 39 10.17 -3.28 -0.72
N LEU A 40 9.04 -3.23 -1.43
CA LEU A 40 8.78 -4.11 -2.58
C LEU A 40 9.65 -3.74 -3.79
N ALA A 41 9.87 -2.45 -4.05
CA ALA A 41 10.74 -1.97 -5.12
C ALA A 41 12.21 -2.42 -4.93
N ALA A 42 12.64 -2.62 -3.68
CA ALA A 42 13.96 -3.14 -3.36
C ALA A 42 14.13 -4.66 -3.62
N VAL A 43 13.10 -5.38 -4.09
CA VAL A 43 13.16 -6.82 -4.38
C VAL A 43 13.40 -7.08 -5.88
N PRO A 44 14.63 -7.44 -6.32
CA PRO A 44 14.96 -7.51 -7.75
C PRO A 44 14.21 -8.60 -8.53
N ARG A 45 13.66 -9.60 -7.83
CA ARG A 45 12.93 -10.72 -8.44
C ARG A 45 11.47 -10.37 -8.75
N LEU A 46 10.94 -9.28 -8.21
CA LEU A 46 9.59 -8.83 -8.53
C LEU A 46 9.58 -8.20 -9.92
N LYS A 47 8.69 -8.70 -10.78
CA LYS A 47 8.50 -8.18 -12.13
C LYS A 47 7.62 -6.92 -12.14
N ALA A 48 6.64 -6.86 -11.24
CA ALA A 48 5.82 -5.68 -11.00
C ALA A 48 5.14 -5.74 -9.63
N THR A 49 4.71 -4.57 -9.15
CA THR A 49 3.87 -4.40 -7.97
C THR A 49 2.56 -3.77 -8.41
N LEU A 50 1.43 -4.40 -8.09
CA LEU A 50 0.10 -3.85 -8.31
C LEU A 50 -0.48 -3.39 -6.98
N VAL A 51 -0.99 -2.16 -6.95
CA VAL A 51 -1.76 -1.62 -5.83
C VAL A 51 -3.22 -1.66 -6.20
N VAL A 52 -4.05 -2.24 -5.33
CA VAL A 52 -5.49 -2.34 -5.54
C VAL A 52 -6.19 -1.39 -4.58
N LEU A 53 -6.90 -0.40 -5.13
CA LEU A 53 -7.69 0.56 -4.38
C LEU A 53 -9.17 0.23 -4.45
N ALA A 54 -9.96 0.84 -3.55
CA ALA A 54 -11.41 0.80 -3.67
C ALA A 54 -11.82 1.66 -4.90
N PRO A 55 -12.90 1.31 -5.61
CA PRO A 55 -13.33 2.08 -6.79
C PRO A 55 -13.72 3.54 -6.47
N ASP A 56 -14.06 3.80 -5.21
CA ASP A 56 -14.43 5.08 -4.63
C ASP A 56 -13.29 5.73 -3.82
N ASP A 57 -12.06 5.21 -3.92
CA ASP A 57 -10.90 5.85 -3.32
C ASP A 57 -10.59 7.17 -4.06
N VAL A 58 -10.68 8.29 -3.33
CA VAL A 58 -10.50 9.66 -3.84
C VAL A 58 -9.30 10.38 -3.21
N ALA A 59 -8.50 9.66 -2.43
CA ALA A 59 -7.35 10.20 -1.72
C ALA A 59 -6.23 10.68 -2.65
#